data_AF-A0A4R1JSN4-F1
#
_entry.id   AF-A0A4R1JSN4-F1
#
_cell.length_a   1.000
_cell.length_b   1.000
_cell.length_c   1.000
_cell.angle_alpha   90.00
_cell.angle_beta   90.00
_cell.angle_gamma   90.00
#
_symmetry.space_group_name_H-M   'P 1'
#
loop_
_entity.id
_entity.type
_entity.pdbx_description
1 polymer ?
#
loop_
_entity_poly.entity_id
_entity_poly.type
_entity_poly.pdbx_seq_one_letter_code
_entity_poly.pdbx_strand_id
1 'polypeptide(L)'
;MKELIIESKGIKTGQYFIPPFELREGELVIIYLQGGAHFDNLKIQLTAIFTGSANHENVKIFKPLTFAESFKESKFKRMFNPTTVFEHLKRNADSKSILISRIFEIDSFTGNDKVKNLDTSQKKRLSLSAVFSKTKNIVFDLRGESPVGAQKTFQFVKDEIKEEGAAILIDWAEDMKKDCSKFIEIEWLADLEELKKIGNGSVNLSRMY
;
A
#
# COMPACT_ATOMS: atom_id res chain seq x y z
N MET A 1 23.34 -11.93 5.25
CA MET A 1 22.20 -11.97 4.30
C MET A 1 21.06 -11.21 4.92
N LYS A 2 20.35 -10.38 4.16
CA LYS A 2 19.17 -9.68 4.68
C LYS A 2 18.03 -10.67 4.94
N GLU A 3 17.27 -10.42 6.00
CA GLU A 3 16.24 -11.33 6.47
C GLU A 3 15.10 -11.49 5.44
N LEU A 4 14.56 -12.71 5.32
CA LEU A 4 13.45 -13.01 4.42
C LEU A 4 12.11 -12.66 5.10
N ILE A 5 11.29 -11.85 4.42
CA ILE A 5 10.02 -11.33 4.94
C ILE A 5 8.85 -12.10 4.31
N ILE A 6 8.84 -12.21 2.98
CA ILE A 6 7.87 -13.00 2.20
C ILE A 6 8.62 -13.84 1.17
N GLU A 7 8.16 -15.07 0.99
CA GLU A 7 8.48 -15.93 -0.15
C GLU A 7 7.19 -16.19 -0.93
N SER A 8 7.17 -15.83 -2.22
CA SER A 8 6.09 -16.15 -3.15
C SER A 8 6.63 -17.09 -4.23
N LYS A 9 6.05 -18.29 -4.34
CA LYS A 9 6.30 -19.25 -5.43
C LYS A 9 5.51 -18.92 -6.70
N GLY A 10 4.90 -17.74 -6.75
CA GLY A 10 4.01 -17.28 -7.81
C GLY A 10 2.55 -17.57 -7.51
N ILE A 11 1.67 -16.68 -7.99
CA ILE A 11 0.22 -16.78 -7.81
C ILE A 11 -0.40 -16.90 -9.19
N LYS A 12 -1.05 -18.03 -9.47
CA LYS A 12 -1.72 -18.27 -10.75
C LYS A 12 -3.22 -18.43 -10.53
N THR A 13 -4.00 -17.69 -11.32
CA THR A 13 -5.45 -17.82 -11.39
C THR A 13 -5.87 -18.19 -12.82
N GLY A 14 -7.18 -18.26 -13.08
CA GLY A 14 -7.69 -18.36 -14.45
C GLY A 14 -7.41 -17.12 -15.30
N GLN A 15 -7.28 -15.94 -14.68
CA GLN A 15 -7.24 -14.66 -15.38
C GLN A 15 -5.87 -14.00 -15.40
N TYR A 16 -4.98 -14.33 -14.46
CA TYR A 16 -3.64 -13.73 -14.40
C TYR A 16 -2.65 -14.62 -13.64
N PHE A 17 -1.38 -14.33 -13.87
CA PHE A 17 -0.23 -14.92 -13.20
C PHE A 17 0.66 -13.82 -12.61
N ILE A 18 1.09 -14.00 -11.36
CA ILE A 18 2.10 -13.17 -10.70
C ILE A 18 3.35 -14.03 -10.56
N PRO A 19 4.49 -13.63 -11.17
CA PRO A 19 5.73 -14.37 -11.10
C PRO A 19 6.22 -14.60 -9.66
N PRO A 20 7.03 -15.65 -9.41
CA PRO A 20 7.66 -15.87 -8.12
C PRO A 20 8.57 -14.70 -7.72
N PHE A 21 8.60 -14.38 -6.43
CA PHE A 21 9.49 -13.37 -5.88
C PHE A 21 9.73 -13.59 -4.38
N GLU A 22 10.81 -12.99 -3.89
CA GLU A 22 11.07 -12.85 -2.47
C GLU A 22 11.02 -11.37 -2.09
N LEU A 23 10.55 -11.07 -0.89
CA LEU A 23 10.73 -9.78 -0.23
C LEU A 23 11.69 -9.98 0.94
N ARG A 24 12.78 -9.23 0.95
CA ARG A 24 13.75 -9.20 2.05
C ARG A 24 13.78 -7.84 2.71
N GLU A 25 14.37 -7.79 3.89
CA GLU A 25 14.58 -6.54 4.61
C GLU A 25 15.34 -5.51 3.76
N GLY A 26 14.98 -4.24 3.90
CA GLY A 26 15.45 -3.10 3.11
C GLY A 26 15.00 -3.10 1.65
N GLU A 27 14.12 -4.01 1.22
CA GLU A 27 13.61 -4.04 -0.14
C GLU A 27 12.25 -3.37 -0.28
N LEU A 28 12.07 -2.70 -1.42
CA LEU A 28 10.78 -2.24 -1.92
C LEU A 28 10.46 -3.01 -3.19
N VAL A 29 9.41 -3.83 -3.15
CA VAL A 29 8.90 -4.56 -4.31
C VAL A 29 7.67 -3.83 -4.85
N ILE A 30 7.61 -3.65 -6.17
CA ILE A 30 6.40 -3.15 -6.84
C ILE A 30 5.71 -4.34 -7.49
N ILE A 31 4.42 -4.53 -7.20
CA ILE A 31 3.53 -5.40 -7.97
C ILE A 31 2.72 -4.51 -8.90
N TYR A 32 3.05 -4.59 -10.19
CA TYR A 32 2.47 -3.77 -11.24
C TYR A 32 1.28 -4.47 -11.88
N LEU A 33 0.08 -3.91 -11.70
CA LEU A 33 -1.19 -4.51 -12.09
C LEU A 33 -1.54 -4.36 -13.57
N GLN A 34 -0.72 -3.65 -14.35
CA GLN A 34 -0.90 -3.47 -15.80
C GLN A 34 -2.36 -3.19 -16.21
N GLY A 35 -2.82 -1.95 -15.99
CA GLY A 35 -4.15 -1.48 -16.40
C GLY A 35 -4.83 -0.61 -15.35
N GLY A 36 -5.85 0.16 -15.75
CA GLY A 36 -6.38 1.28 -14.95
C GLY A 36 -7.03 0.91 -13.61
N ALA A 37 -7.66 1.89 -12.96
CA ALA A 37 -8.22 1.81 -11.61
C ALA A 37 -9.30 0.74 -11.36
N HIS A 38 -9.64 -0.09 -12.35
CA HIS A 38 -10.67 -1.12 -12.29
C HIS A 38 -10.23 -2.39 -11.53
N PHE A 39 -8.95 -2.55 -11.21
CA PHE A 39 -8.40 -3.72 -10.51
C PHE A 39 -8.32 -3.57 -8.99
N ASP A 40 -9.22 -2.79 -8.39
CA ASP A 40 -9.29 -2.61 -6.94
C ASP A 40 -9.50 -3.94 -6.19
N ASN A 41 -10.30 -4.85 -6.77
CA ASN A 41 -10.52 -6.16 -6.18
C ASN A 41 -9.22 -6.99 -6.11
N LEU A 42 -8.43 -6.97 -7.19
CA LEU A 42 -7.10 -7.61 -7.22
C LEU A 42 -6.20 -7.04 -6.12
N LYS A 43 -6.14 -5.71 -5.99
CA LYS A 43 -5.39 -5.06 -4.91
C LYS A 43 -5.85 -5.50 -3.52
N ILE A 44 -7.16 -5.56 -3.27
CA ILE A 44 -7.70 -6.01 -1.97
C ILE A 44 -7.25 -7.45 -1.68
N GLN A 45 -7.34 -8.35 -2.65
CA GLN A 45 -6.92 -9.75 -2.49
C GLN A 45 -5.42 -9.87 -2.21
N LEU A 46 -4.58 -9.15 -2.97
CA LEU A 46 -3.13 -9.14 -2.76
C LEU A 46 -2.74 -8.57 -1.40
N THR A 47 -3.37 -7.46 -0.99
CA THR A 47 -3.18 -6.90 0.35
C THR A 47 -3.54 -7.94 1.42
N ALA A 48 -4.70 -8.60 1.31
CA ALA A 48 -5.12 -9.60 2.28
C ALA A 48 -4.11 -10.76 2.38
N ILE A 49 -3.56 -11.21 1.26
CA ILE A 49 -2.50 -12.22 1.24
C ILE A 49 -1.25 -11.69 1.92
N PHE A 50 -0.69 -10.55 1.50
CA PHE A 50 0.60 -10.08 2.02
C PHE A 50 0.55 -9.56 3.47
N THR A 51 -0.63 -9.20 3.98
CA THR A 51 -0.81 -8.89 5.41
C THR A 51 -1.13 -10.12 6.26
N GLY A 52 -1.28 -11.30 5.66
CA GLY A 52 -1.64 -12.53 6.36
C GLY A 52 -3.09 -12.61 6.82
N SER A 53 -3.96 -11.72 6.32
CA SER A 53 -5.41 -11.77 6.58
C SER A 53 -6.10 -12.88 5.78
N ALA A 54 -5.45 -13.33 4.70
CA ALA A 54 -5.83 -14.48 3.91
C ALA A 54 -4.58 -15.33 3.62
N ASN A 55 -4.76 -16.67 3.59
CA ASN A 55 -3.68 -17.59 3.27
C ASN A 55 -3.71 -17.96 1.79
N HIS A 56 -2.54 -18.06 1.18
CA HIS A 56 -2.38 -18.59 -0.17
C HIS A 56 -1.27 -19.65 -0.15
N GLU A 57 -1.50 -20.82 -0.74
CA GLU A 57 -0.58 -21.98 -0.66
C GLU A 57 0.84 -21.67 -1.15
N ASN A 58 0.97 -20.79 -2.15
CA ASN A 58 2.25 -20.38 -2.72
C ASN A 58 2.89 -19.15 -2.04
N VAL A 59 2.27 -18.59 -1.00
CA VAL A 59 2.83 -17.43 -0.28
C VAL A 59 3.11 -17.79 1.16
N LYS A 60 4.39 -17.71 1.54
CA LYS A 60 4.84 -17.88 2.91
C LYS A 60 5.26 -16.55 3.50
N ILE A 61 4.64 -16.18 4.61
CA ILE A 61 4.91 -14.93 5.33
C ILE A 61 5.73 -15.28 6.57
N PHE A 62 6.96 -14.78 6.64
CA PHE A 62 7.83 -14.95 7.80
C PHE A 62 7.65 -13.80 8.79
N LYS A 63 7.43 -12.58 8.27
CA LYS A 63 7.01 -11.41 9.05
C LYS A 63 5.83 -10.74 8.36
N PRO A 64 4.69 -10.55 9.05
CA PRO A 64 3.51 -9.95 8.43
C PRO A 64 3.76 -8.48 8.10
N LEU A 65 3.24 -8.05 6.95
CA LEU A 65 3.17 -6.65 6.58
C LEU A 65 1.87 -6.04 7.10
N THR A 66 1.85 -4.73 7.29
CA THR A 66 0.63 -3.98 7.61
C THR A 66 0.25 -3.08 6.46
N PHE A 67 -1.03 -3.10 6.08
CA PHE A 67 -1.54 -2.19 5.05
C PHE A 67 -1.79 -0.79 5.62
N ALA A 68 -1.27 0.23 4.94
CA ALA A 68 -1.55 1.63 5.28
C ALA A 68 -2.91 2.06 4.73
N GLU A 69 -3.97 1.78 5.49
CA GLU A 69 -5.32 2.16 5.12
C GLU A 69 -5.47 3.67 4.94
N SER A 70 -6.18 4.06 3.89
CA SER A 70 -6.57 5.47 3.71
C SER A 70 -7.51 5.92 4.83
N PHE A 71 -7.30 7.14 5.34
CA PHE A 71 -8.18 7.75 6.33
C PHE A 71 -9.65 7.76 5.86
N LYS A 72 -10.52 7.19 6.70
CA LYS A 72 -11.98 7.21 6.52
C LYS A 72 -12.64 7.81 7.74
N GLU A 73 -13.65 8.64 7.49
CA GLU A 73 -14.46 9.26 8.53
C GLU A 73 -15.92 9.29 8.08
N SER A 74 -16.84 9.04 9.02
CA SER A 74 -18.28 9.09 8.73
C SER A 74 -18.71 10.52 8.37
N LYS A 75 -19.76 10.65 7.54
CA LYS A 75 -20.28 11.97 7.13
C LYS A 75 -20.66 12.84 8.33
N PHE A 76 -21.29 12.25 9.35
CA PHE A 76 -21.68 12.96 10.56
C PHE A 76 -20.47 13.51 11.31
N LYS A 77 -19.45 12.67 11.56
CA LYS A 77 -18.22 13.10 12.24
C LYS A 77 -17.49 14.17 11.44
N ARG A 78 -17.40 14.01 10.12
CA ARG A 78 -16.78 14.98 9.19
C ARG A 78 -17.47 16.36 9.19
N MET A 79 -18.76 16.41 9.52
CA MET A 79 -19.54 17.66 9.54
C MET A 79 -19.45 18.37 10.88
N PHE A 80 -19.67 17.66 11.98
CA PHE A 80 -19.83 18.26 13.30
C PHE A 80 -18.57 18.26 14.16
N ASN A 81 -17.71 17.25 14.04
CA ASN A 81 -16.47 17.15 14.81
C ASN A 81 -15.36 16.45 14.01
N PRO A 82 -14.79 17.13 13.00
CA PRO A 82 -13.77 16.53 12.15
C PRO A 82 -12.52 16.20 12.95
N THR A 83 -12.01 14.98 12.76
CA THR A 83 -10.77 14.51 13.38
C THR A 83 -9.60 15.43 12.99
N THR A 84 -8.82 15.87 13.98
CA THR A 84 -7.55 16.59 13.75
C THR A 84 -6.42 15.61 13.42
N VAL A 85 -5.34 16.11 12.84
CA VAL A 85 -4.10 15.33 12.64
C VAL A 85 -3.61 14.74 13.95
N PHE A 86 -3.55 15.54 15.02
CA PHE A 86 -3.10 15.07 16.33
C PHE A 86 -4.01 13.98 16.92
N GLU A 87 -5.34 14.13 16.79
CA GLU A 87 -6.28 13.10 17.20
C GLU A 87 -6.11 11.80 16.40
N HIS A 88 -5.85 11.91 15.10
CA HIS A 88 -5.61 10.74 14.25
C HIS A 88 -4.34 10.02 14.69
N LEU A 89 -3.22 10.73 14.85
CA LEU A 89 -1.95 10.15 15.30
C LEU A 89 -2.08 9.55 16.71
N LYS A 90 -2.71 10.26 17.65
CA LYS A 90 -2.92 9.75 19.02
C LYS A 90 -3.71 8.43 19.05
N ARG A 91 -4.65 8.22 18.13
CA ARG A 91 -5.45 6.99 18.05
C ARG A 91 -4.73 5.86 17.31
N ASN A 92 -3.93 6.18 16.30
CA ASN A 92 -3.45 5.20 15.32
C ASN A 92 -1.93 4.97 15.35
N ALA A 93 -1.15 5.82 15.99
CA ALA A 93 0.31 5.73 16.06
C ALA A 93 0.79 5.30 17.45
N ASP A 94 2.03 4.81 17.55
CA ASP A 94 2.72 4.67 18.83
C ASP A 94 3.24 6.03 19.30
N SER A 95 2.67 6.54 20.40
CA SER A 95 3.02 7.81 21.03
C SER A 95 4.50 7.99 21.37
N LYS A 96 5.28 6.91 21.47
CA LYS A 96 6.71 6.94 21.77
C LYS A 96 7.58 7.08 20.52
N SER A 97 7.00 6.94 19.33
CA SER A 97 7.75 6.96 18.07
C SER A 97 8.10 8.39 17.66
N ILE A 98 9.39 8.60 17.34
CA ILE A 98 9.88 9.86 16.76
C ILE A 98 9.29 10.17 15.37
N LEU A 99 8.70 9.18 14.70
CA LEU A 99 8.05 9.38 13.41
C LEU A 99 6.82 10.27 13.48
N ILE A 100 6.20 10.37 14.67
CA ILE A 100 5.06 11.25 14.89
C ILE A 100 5.47 12.73 14.77
N SER A 101 6.67 13.12 15.21
CA SER A 101 7.14 14.49 15.04
C SER A 101 7.66 14.73 13.62
N ARG A 102 8.34 13.74 13.02
CA ARG A 102 8.96 13.85 11.70
C ARG A 102 7.96 14.16 10.58
N ILE A 103 6.71 13.69 10.68
CA ILE A 103 5.72 13.94 9.62
C ILE A 103 5.40 15.44 9.45
N PHE A 104 5.52 16.24 10.51
CA PHE A 104 5.32 17.70 10.45
C PHE A 104 6.50 18.44 9.81
N GLU A 105 7.65 17.78 9.66
CA GLU A 105 8.80 18.31 8.90
C GLU A 105 8.68 17.95 7.41
N ILE A 106 8.02 16.82 7.12
CA ILE A 106 7.84 16.32 5.75
C ILE A 106 6.72 17.07 5.04
N ASP A 107 5.60 17.36 5.72
CA ASP A 107 4.43 17.99 5.13
C ASP A 107 4.11 19.36 5.72
N SER A 108 3.30 20.14 5.00
CA SER A 108 2.96 21.52 5.34
C SER A 108 1.81 21.67 6.35
N PHE A 109 1.26 20.56 6.86
CA PHE A 109 0.17 20.59 7.83
C PHE A 109 0.69 20.61 9.28
N THR A 110 -0.18 21.00 10.20
CA THR A 110 0.06 21.04 11.64
C THR A 110 -0.84 20.04 12.38
N GLY A 111 -0.54 19.78 13.65
CA GLY A 111 -1.35 18.86 14.48
C GLY A 111 -2.82 19.29 14.64
N ASN A 112 -3.11 20.59 14.52
CA ASN A 112 -4.45 21.14 14.68
C ASN A 112 -5.29 21.08 13.40
N ASP A 113 -4.66 20.85 12.25
CA ASP A 113 -5.37 20.77 10.98
C ASP A 113 -6.35 19.60 10.98
N LYS A 114 -7.48 19.81 10.30
CA LYS A 114 -8.50 18.76 10.15
C LYS A 114 -8.06 17.82 9.05
N VAL A 115 -8.06 16.52 9.33
CA VAL A 115 -7.63 15.50 8.33
C VAL A 115 -8.46 15.60 7.06
N LYS A 116 -9.76 15.97 7.16
CA LYS A 116 -10.61 16.17 5.98
C LYS A 116 -10.09 17.23 4.99
N ASN A 117 -9.36 18.24 5.48
CA ASN A 117 -8.84 19.36 4.69
C ASN A 117 -7.50 19.04 4.02
N LEU A 118 -6.81 17.98 4.45
CA LEU A 118 -5.56 17.54 3.82
C LEU A 118 -5.82 17.00 2.41
N ASP A 119 -4.85 17.15 1.51
CA ASP A 119 -4.90 16.49 0.20
C ASP A 119 -4.70 14.97 0.32
N THR A 120 -4.96 14.23 -0.77
CA THR A 120 -4.87 12.76 -0.77
C THR A 120 -3.49 12.26 -0.37
N SER A 121 -2.43 12.92 -0.86
CA SER A 121 -1.04 12.53 -0.62
C SER A 121 -0.64 12.78 0.83
N GLN A 122 -1.03 13.92 1.38
CA GLN A 122 -0.85 14.24 2.81
C GLN A 122 -1.58 13.23 3.71
N LYS A 123 -2.83 12.87 3.39
CA LYS A 123 -3.59 11.86 4.15
C LYS A 123 -2.89 10.50 4.15
N LYS A 124 -2.29 10.13 3.02
CA LYS A 124 -1.57 8.87 2.88
C LYS A 124 -0.27 8.86 3.67
N ARG A 125 0.56 9.89 3.56
CA ARG A 125 1.78 9.99 4.37
C ARG A 125 1.48 10.07 5.87
N LEU A 126 0.38 10.72 6.26
CA LEU A 126 -0.10 10.70 7.64
C LEU A 126 -0.45 9.27 8.11
N SER A 127 -1.18 8.51 7.28
CA SER A 127 -1.57 7.13 7.60
C SER A 127 -0.35 6.20 7.62
N LEU A 128 0.58 6.36 6.67
CA LEU A 128 1.85 5.64 6.63
C LEU A 128 2.72 5.97 7.85
N SER A 129 2.82 7.22 8.28
CA SER A 129 3.54 7.61 9.50
C SER A 129 2.96 6.92 10.73
N ALA A 130 1.63 6.85 10.84
CA ALA A 130 0.98 6.12 11.92
C ALA A 130 1.30 4.62 11.88
N VAL A 131 1.34 3.98 10.71
CA VAL A 131 1.74 2.57 10.58
C VAL A 131 3.22 2.37 10.89
N PHE A 132 4.10 3.20 10.33
CA PHE A 132 5.55 3.12 10.53
C PHE A 132 5.98 3.32 11.98
N SER A 133 5.16 4.04 12.77
CA SER A 133 5.39 4.16 14.20
C SER A 133 5.29 2.82 14.96
N LYS A 134 4.67 1.80 14.37
CA LYS A 134 4.40 0.48 14.98
C LYS A 134 5.12 -0.68 14.30
N THR A 135 5.36 -0.58 13.00
CA THR A 135 5.99 -1.65 12.20
C THR A 135 6.73 -1.06 11.01
N LYS A 136 7.79 -1.72 10.56
CA LYS A 136 8.56 -1.32 9.37
C LYS A 136 8.26 -2.17 8.14
N ASN A 137 7.40 -3.17 8.26
CA ASN A 137 6.98 -4.03 7.14
C ASN A 137 5.57 -3.61 6.68
N ILE A 138 5.44 -3.08 5.45
CA ILE A 138 4.19 -2.47 4.99
C ILE A 138 3.76 -2.88 3.59
N VAL A 139 2.45 -2.87 3.36
CA VAL A 139 1.84 -2.82 2.01
C VAL A 139 1.19 -1.45 1.84
N PHE A 140 1.33 -0.84 0.67
CA PHE A 140 0.73 0.47 0.39
C PHE A 140 0.35 0.65 -1.08
N ASP A 141 -0.35 1.76 -1.37
CA ASP A 141 -0.64 2.19 -2.74
C ASP A 141 -0.54 3.71 -2.92
N LEU A 142 -0.44 4.17 -4.17
CA LEU A 142 -0.38 5.60 -4.53
C LEU A 142 -1.66 6.09 -5.23
N ARG A 143 -2.74 5.30 -5.20
CA ARG A 143 -4.03 5.67 -5.78
C ARG A 143 -4.52 7.05 -5.33
N GLY A 144 -4.89 7.89 -6.29
CA GLY A 144 -5.50 9.21 -6.04
C GLY A 144 -4.51 10.31 -5.65
N GLU A 145 -3.21 10.02 -5.61
CA GLU A 145 -2.17 11.03 -5.47
C GLU A 145 -1.87 11.71 -6.82
N SER A 146 -1.41 12.95 -6.77
CA SER A 146 -0.79 13.59 -7.93
C SER A 146 0.59 12.99 -8.19
N PRO A 147 1.18 13.16 -9.39
CA PRO A 147 2.54 12.65 -9.66
C PRO A 147 3.59 13.11 -8.64
N VAL A 148 3.56 14.39 -8.25
CA VAL A 148 4.46 14.95 -7.23
C VAL A 148 4.18 14.36 -5.85
N GLY A 149 2.89 14.19 -5.50
CA GLY A 149 2.47 13.56 -4.25
C GLY A 149 2.96 12.11 -4.14
N ALA A 150 2.74 11.34 -5.20
CA ALA A 150 3.13 9.94 -5.33
C ALA A 150 4.64 9.75 -5.21
N GLN A 151 5.45 10.58 -5.89
CA GLN A 151 6.91 10.56 -5.76
C GLN A 151 7.36 10.84 -4.31
N LYS A 152 6.76 11.85 -3.67
CA LYS A 152 7.08 12.20 -2.28
C LYS A 152 6.70 11.08 -1.32
N THR A 153 5.55 10.44 -1.51
CA THR A 153 5.09 9.29 -0.70
C THR A 153 5.98 8.07 -0.91
N PHE A 154 6.37 7.77 -2.15
CA PHE A 154 7.29 6.69 -2.48
C PHE A 154 8.66 6.90 -1.82
N GLN A 155 9.21 8.11 -1.92
CA GLN A 155 10.49 8.44 -1.29
C GLN A 155 10.42 8.33 0.23
N PHE A 156 9.33 8.81 0.85
CA PHE A 156 9.10 8.65 2.29
C PHE A 156 9.14 7.18 2.71
N VAL A 157 8.44 6.29 2.00
CA VAL A 157 8.47 4.84 2.28
C VAL A 157 9.88 4.28 2.14
N LYS A 158 10.59 4.62 1.06
CA LYS A 158 11.95 4.15 0.80
C LYS A 158 12.93 4.57 1.89
N ASP A 159 12.83 5.79 2.40
CA ASP A 159 13.65 6.28 3.50
C ASP A 159 13.34 5.57 4.82
N GLU A 160 12.06 5.28 5.08
CA GLU A 160 11.62 4.64 6.32
C GLU A 160 12.01 3.17 6.45
N ILE A 161 12.17 2.46 5.32
CA ILE A 161 12.54 1.04 5.29
C ILE A 161 14.04 0.77 5.04
N LYS A 162 14.83 1.83 4.79
CA LYS A 162 16.21 1.68 4.27
C LYS A 162 17.12 0.85 5.18
N GLU A 163 17.02 1.10 6.48
CA GLU A 163 17.86 0.45 7.51
C GLU A 163 17.20 -0.82 8.08
N GLU A 164 15.87 -0.82 8.20
CA GLU A 164 15.06 -1.92 8.76
C GLU A 164 13.67 -1.91 8.12
N GLY A 165 13.09 -3.08 7.89
CA GLY A 165 11.74 -3.25 7.35
C GLY A 165 11.69 -3.59 5.88
N ALA A 166 10.50 -3.56 5.27
CA ALA A 166 10.31 -3.88 3.86
C ALA A 166 8.97 -3.34 3.37
N ALA A 167 8.84 -3.11 2.06
CA ALA A 167 7.60 -2.60 1.49
C ALA A 167 7.18 -3.33 0.21
N ILE A 168 5.85 -3.50 0.07
CA ILE A 168 5.21 -3.86 -1.20
C ILE A 168 4.31 -2.69 -1.63
N LEU A 169 4.62 -2.11 -2.79
CA LEU A 169 3.71 -1.20 -3.49
C LEU A 169 2.86 -2.00 -4.46
N ILE A 170 1.54 -1.90 -4.35
CA ILE A 170 0.61 -2.46 -5.35
C ILE A 170 0.03 -1.30 -6.15
N ASP A 171 0.42 -1.19 -7.42
CA ASP A 171 -0.01 -0.08 -8.26
C ASP A 171 -0.24 -0.44 -9.73
N TRP A 172 -0.97 0.42 -10.41
CA TRP A 172 -1.25 0.33 -11.84
C TRP A 172 -0.36 1.24 -12.69
N ALA A 173 0.41 2.13 -12.05
CA ALA A 173 1.34 3.03 -12.71
C ALA A 173 2.78 2.49 -12.62
N GLU A 174 3.56 2.69 -13.68
CA GLU A 174 4.95 2.21 -13.76
C GLU A 174 6.00 3.28 -13.40
N ASP A 175 5.58 4.49 -13.00
CA ASP A 175 6.46 5.65 -12.79
C ASP A 175 7.63 5.38 -11.83
N MET A 176 7.44 4.49 -10.85
CA MET A 176 8.45 4.17 -9.81
C MET A 176 9.32 2.95 -10.15
N LYS A 177 9.19 2.38 -11.35
CA LYS A 177 9.88 1.14 -11.76
C LYS A 177 11.40 1.19 -11.56
N LYS A 178 12.02 2.35 -11.82
CA LYS A 178 13.48 2.52 -11.74
C LYS A 178 14.01 2.64 -10.32
N ASP A 179 13.14 2.90 -9.35
CA ASP A 179 13.54 3.25 -7.98
C ASP A 179 13.20 2.18 -6.94
N CYS A 180 12.75 1.00 -7.38
CA CYS A 180 12.43 -0.16 -6.55
C CYS A 180 13.53 -1.23 -6.58
N SER A 181 13.47 -2.17 -5.64
CA SER A 181 14.38 -3.33 -5.58
C SER A 181 14.00 -4.40 -6.59
N LYS A 182 12.69 -4.63 -6.77
CA LYS A 182 12.14 -5.56 -7.77
C LYS A 182 10.84 -5.02 -8.32
N PHE A 183 10.65 -5.15 -9.63
CA PHE A 183 9.42 -4.79 -10.33
C PHE A 183 8.79 -6.06 -10.88
N ILE A 184 7.65 -6.45 -10.32
CA ILE A 184 6.91 -7.65 -10.69
C ILE A 184 5.70 -7.23 -11.50
N GLU A 185 5.77 -7.45 -12.80
CA GLU A 185 4.65 -7.24 -13.72
C GLU A 185 3.75 -8.49 -13.70
N ILE A 186 2.44 -8.28 -13.55
CA ILE A 186 1.49 -9.38 -13.67
C ILE A 186 1.27 -9.72 -15.14
N GLU A 187 1.07 -11.01 -15.42
CA GLU A 187 0.75 -11.51 -16.74
C GLU A 187 -0.76 -11.77 -16.82
N TRP A 188 -1.48 -11.02 -17.65
CA TRP A 188 -2.90 -11.29 -17.89
C TRP A 188 -3.05 -12.51 -18.81
N LEU A 189 -3.80 -13.50 -18.33
CA LEU A 189 -4.17 -14.72 -19.06
C LEU A 189 -5.55 -14.58 -19.73
N ALA A 190 -6.40 -13.71 -19.17
CA ALA A 190 -7.70 -13.36 -19.73
C ALA A 190 -7.55 -12.52 -21.01
N ASP A 191 -8.44 -12.73 -21.97
CA ASP A 191 -8.47 -11.94 -23.21
C ASP A 191 -9.03 -10.52 -22.99
N LEU A 192 -8.92 -9.66 -24.01
CA LEU A 192 -9.38 -8.27 -23.93
C LEU A 192 -10.88 -8.14 -23.66
N GLU A 193 -11.71 -9.08 -24.10
CA GLU A 193 -13.15 -9.03 -23.83
C GLU A 193 -13.45 -9.36 -22.37
N GLU A 194 -12.81 -10.38 -21.83
CA GLU A 194 -12.91 -10.76 -20.43
C GLU A 194 -12.36 -9.66 -19.52
N LEU A 195 -11.22 -9.05 -19.86
CA LEU A 195 -10.67 -7.91 -19.11
C LEU A 195 -11.62 -6.70 -19.11
N LYS A 196 -12.32 -6.43 -20.23
CA LYS A 196 -13.37 -5.39 -20.26
C LYS A 196 -14.55 -5.73 -19.37
N LYS A 197 -14.99 -6.99 -19.37
CA LYS A 197 -16.07 -7.48 -18.49
C LYS A 197 -15.68 -7.43 -17.02
N ILE A 198 -14.41 -7.69 -16.69
CA ILE A 198 -13.87 -7.50 -15.35
C ILE A 198 -13.87 -6.01 -14.99
N GLY A 199 -13.37 -5.17 -15.90
CA GLY A 199 -13.22 -3.74 -15.66
C GLY A 199 -14.54 -3.00 -15.44
N ASN A 200 -15.62 -3.45 -16.08
CA ASN A 200 -16.96 -2.90 -15.92
C ASN A 200 -17.82 -3.65 -14.88
N GLY A 201 -17.26 -4.66 -14.20
CA GLY A 201 -17.94 -5.43 -13.15
C GLY A 201 -18.97 -6.46 -13.64
N SER A 202 -19.03 -6.75 -14.94
CA SER A 202 -19.89 -7.81 -15.49
C SER A 202 -19.39 -9.21 -15.13
N VAL A 203 -18.09 -9.35 -14.88
CA VAL A 203 -17.44 -10.59 -14.43
C VAL A 203 -16.57 -10.27 -13.23
N ASN A 204 -16.59 -11.13 -12.20
CA ASN A 204 -15.72 -10.99 -11.06
C ASN A 204 -14.35 -11.62 -11.33
N LEU A 205 -13.28 -10.97 -10.84
CA LEU A 205 -11.97 -11.62 -10.73
C LEU A 205 -12.10 -12.88 -9.87
N SER A 206 -11.42 -13.95 -10.28
CA SER A 206 -11.31 -15.15 -9.44
C SER A 206 -10.76 -14.78 -8.06
N ARG A 207 -11.28 -15.45 -7.04
CA ARG A 207 -10.68 -15.37 -5.71
C ARG A 207 -9.38 -16.17 -5.68
N MET A 208 -8.37 -15.63 -5.03
CA MET A 208 -7.11 -16.31 -4.77
C MET A 208 -7.18 -17.21 -3.52
N TYR A 209 -8.25 -17.13 -2.73
CA TYR A 209 -8.46 -17.86 -1.48
C TYR A 209 -9.95 -17.96 -1.10
#